data_AF-A0A536MTU9-F1
#
_entry.id   AF-A0A536MTU9-F1
#
_cell.length_a   1.000
_cell.length_b   1.000
_cell.length_c   1.000
_cell.angle_alpha   90.00
_cell.angle_beta   90.00
_cell.angle_gamma   90.00
#
_symmetry.space_group_name_H-M   'P 1'
#
loop_
_entity.id
_entity.type
_entity.pdbx_description
1 polymer ?
#
loop_
_entity_poly.entity_id
_entity_poly.type
_entity_poly.pdbx_seq_one_letter_code
_entity_poly.pdbx_strand_id
1 'polypeptide(L)' 'VKELIDDGVDGWTVPQDPTAIADRLTTLLDDSGLRARMGEQGRRKVETRFSWASIASSYLELYAELGVRPH' A
#
# COMPACT_ATOMS: atom_id res chain seq x y z
N VAL A 1 -7.11 8.39 2.98
CA VAL A 1 -5.96 7.91 2.17
C VAL A 1 -4.69 7.69 2.99
N LYS A 2 -4.50 8.35 4.16
CA LYS A 2 -3.37 8.07 5.08
C LYS A 2 -3.24 6.61 5.51
N GLU A 3 -4.34 5.85 5.48
CA GLU A 3 -4.38 4.44 5.88
C GLU A 3 -3.77 3.49 4.83
N LEU A 4 -3.58 3.96 3.57
CA LEU A 4 -3.09 3.12 2.48
C LEU A 4 -1.56 3.11 2.36
N ILE A 5 -0.90 4.18 2.80
CA ILE A 5 0.56 4.37 2.66
C ILE A 5 1.23 4.19 4.02
N ASP A 6 2.20 3.28 4.07
CA ASP A 6 3.16 3.18 5.18
C ASP A 6 4.32 4.12 4.89
N ASP A 7 4.31 5.27 5.58
CA ASP A 7 5.25 6.37 5.34
C ASP A 7 6.72 5.93 5.45
N GLY A 8 7.51 6.20 4.41
CA GLY A 8 8.91 5.79 4.30
C GLY A 8 9.14 4.33 3.87
N VAL A 9 8.08 3.54 3.72
CA VAL A 9 8.17 2.12 3.32
C VAL A 9 7.68 1.91 1.90
N ASP A 10 6.41 2.22 1.64
CA ASP A 10 5.76 2.05 0.33
C ASP A 10 5.41 3.38 -0.35
N GLY A 11 5.75 4.50 0.29
CA GLY A 11 5.61 5.85 -0.23
C GLY A 11 5.77 6.89 0.88
N TRP A 12 5.38 8.13 0.58
CA TRP A 12 5.30 9.20 1.58
C TRP A 12 3.95 9.90 1.48
N THR A 13 3.44 10.32 2.63
CA THR A 13 2.35 11.28 2.70
C THR A 13 2.94 12.65 3.00
N VAL A 14 2.82 13.57 2.05
CA VAL A 14 3.27 14.96 2.21
C VAL A 14 2.08 15.91 2.38
N PRO A 15 2.25 17.07 3.04
CA PRO A 15 1.28 18.16 2.98
C PRO A 15 0.99 18.57 1.53
N GLN A 16 -0.19 19.16 1.28
CA GLN A 16 -0.51 19.77 -0.01
C GLN A 16 0.20 21.12 -0.17
N ASP A 17 1.52 21.08 -0.10
CA ASP A 17 2.42 22.21 -0.29
C ASP A 17 3.36 21.91 -1.47
N PRO A 18 3.49 22.81 -2.46
CA PRO A 18 4.33 22.57 -3.63
C PRO A 18 5.79 22.26 -3.29
N THR A 19 6.35 22.90 -2.26
CA THR A 19 7.75 22.70 -1.86
C THR A 19 7.93 21.31 -1.27
N ALA A 20 7.07 20.91 -0.33
CA ALA A 20 7.10 19.57 0.27
C ALA A 20 6.95 18.44 -0.77
N ILE A 21 6.13 18.65 -1.80
CA ILE A 21 5.99 17.70 -2.92
C ILE A 21 7.27 17.65 -3.74
N ALA A 22 7.81 18.82 -4.14
CA ALA A 22 9.02 18.92 -4.94
C ALA A 22 10.24 18.28 -4.24
N ASP A 23 10.40 18.48 -2.94
CA ASP A 23 11.50 17.92 -2.15
C ASP A 23 11.49 16.39 -2.16
N ARG A 24 10.31 15.78 -1.95
CA ARG A 24 10.18 14.31 -1.97
C ARG A 24 10.34 13.73 -3.36
N LEU A 25 9.81 14.39 -4.37
CA LEU A 25 10.01 13.96 -5.76
C LEU A 25 11.50 14.04 -6.15
N THR A 26 12.18 15.13 -5.81
CA THR A 26 13.61 15.30 -6.07
C THR A 26 14.42 14.20 -5.39
N THR A 27 14.13 13.90 -4.12
CA THR A 27 14.76 12.79 -3.39
C THR A 27 14.61 11.45 -4.14
N LEU A 28 13.41 11.16 -4.65
CA LEU A 28 13.16 9.92 -5.41
C LEU A 28 13.81 9.94 -6.78
N LEU A 29 13.96 11.09 -7.43
CA LEU A 29 14.66 11.20 -8.71
C LEU A 29 16.15 10.96 -8.54
N ASP A 30 16.75 11.52 -7.49
CA ASP A 30 18.18 11.41 -7.18
C ASP A 30 18.57 10.03 -6.67
N ASP A 31 17.69 9.34 -5.93
CA ASP A 31 17.91 7.97 -5.44
C ASP A 31 17.02 6.94 -6.15
N SER A 32 17.57 6.34 -7.21
CA SER A 32 16.89 5.28 -7.94
C SER A 32 16.65 4.00 -7.13
N GLY A 33 17.50 3.70 -6.15
CA GLY A 33 17.38 2.52 -5.32
C GLY A 33 16.22 2.64 -4.36
N LEU A 34 16.09 3.79 -3.69
CA LEU A 34 14.96 4.13 -2.85
C LEU A 34 13.64 4.07 -3.63
N ARG A 35 13.61 4.69 -4.81
CA ARG A 35 12.43 4.70 -5.69
C ARG A 35 11.99 3.29 -6.07
N ALA A 36 12.92 2.43 -6.49
CA ALA A 36 12.63 1.05 -6.83
C ALA A 36 12.10 0.26 -5.62
N ARG A 37 12.75 0.42 -4.45
CA ARG A 37 12.34 -0.27 -3.22
C ARG A 37 10.94 0.13 -2.78
N MET A 38 10.62 1.42 -2.74
CA MET A 38 9.29 1.89 -2.35
C MET A 38 8.21 1.39 -3.31
N GLY A 39 8.46 1.47 -4.63
CA GLY A 39 7.54 0.95 -5.63
C GLY A 39 7.29 -0.55 -5.49
N GLU A 40 8.34 -1.32 -5.20
CA GLU A 40 8.25 -2.76 -4.91
C GLU A 40 7.38 -3.06 -3.69
N GLN A 41 7.59 -2.34 -2.58
CA GLN A 41 6.79 -2.53 -1.37
C GLN A 41 5.31 -2.18 -1.60
N GLY A 42 5.04 -1.06 -2.29
CA GLY A 42 3.68 -0.66 -2.63
C GLY A 42 2.97 -1.71 -3.49
N ARG A 43 3.66 -2.24 -4.50
CA ARG A 43 3.11 -3.30 -5.36
C ARG A 43 2.83 -4.58 -4.58
N ARG A 44 3.77 -5.05 -3.76
CA ARG A 44 3.56 -6.22 -2.89
C ARG A 44 2.37 -6.05 -1.97
N LYS A 45 2.19 -4.87 -1.39
CA LYS A 45 1.06 -4.57 -0.50
C LYS A 45 -0.27 -4.68 -1.23
N VAL A 46 -0.36 -4.17 -2.46
CA VAL A 46 -1.57 -4.32 -3.30
C VAL A 46 -1.85 -5.78 -3.61
N GLU A 47 -0.85 -6.53 -4.08
CA GLU A 47 -0.99 -7.93 -4.45
C GLU A 47 -1.46 -8.81 -3.27
N THR A 48 -0.92 -8.53 -2.08
CA THR A 48 -1.14 -9.36 -0.87
C THR A 48 -2.32 -8.96 -0.01
N ARG A 49 -2.71 -7.67 0.04
CA ARG A 49 -3.78 -7.18 0.93
C ARG A 49 -5.01 -6.64 0.22
N PHE A 50 -4.85 -6.16 -1.01
CA PHE A 50 -5.92 -5.46 -1.73
C PHE A 50 -6.36 -6.16 -3.01
N SER A 51 -5.84 -7.37 -3.29
CA SER A 51 -6.34 -8.18 -4.39
C SER A 51 -7.73 -8.73 -4.06
N TRP A 52 -8.62 -8.75 -5.05
CA TRP A 52 -9.97 -9.32 -4.92
C TRP A 52 -9.95 -10.75 -4.36
N ALA A 53 -8.94 -11.54 -4.72
CA ALA A 53 -8.73 -12.87 -4.20
C ALA A 53 -8.41 -12.86 -2.70
N SER A 54 -7.50 -11.99 -2.24
CA SER A 54 -7.18 -11.88 -0.81
C SER A 54 -8.37 -11.40 0.00
N ILE A 55 -9.13 -10.42 -0.52
CA ILE A 55 -10.33 -9.92 0.16
C ILE A 55 -11.36 -11.04 0.26
N ALA A 56 -11.63 -11.78 -0.81
CA ALA A 56 -12.56 -12.91 -0.80
C ALA A 56 -12.12 -14.00 0.20
N SER A 57 -10.84 -14.37 0.23
CA SER A 57 -10.31 -15.34 1.19
C SER A 57 -10.49 -14.88 2.65
N SER A 58 -10.14 -13.64 2.99
CA SER A 58 -10.33 -13.11 4.34
C SER A 58 -11.80 -13.06 4.77
N TYR A 59 -12.71 -12.74 3.84
CA TYR A 59 -14.15 -12.79 4.12
C TYR A 59 -14.66 -14.23 4.31
N LEU A 60 -14.20 -15.19 3.48
CA LEU A 60 -14.55 -16.61 3.62
C LEU A 60 -14.06 -17.21 4.94
N GLU A 61 -12.83 -16.87 5.36
CA GLU A 61 -12.28 -17.25 6.67
C GLU A 61 -13.14 -16.70 7.81
N LEU A 62 -13.52 -15.42 7.76
CA LEU A 62 -14.41 -14.83 8.75
C LEU A 62 -15.80 -15.51 8.80
N TYR A 63 -16.38 -15.85 7.63
CA TYR A 63 -17.64 -16.59 7.60
C TYR A 63 -17.51 -18.01 8.19
N ALA A 64 -16.37 -18.67 7.95
CA ALA A 64 -16.08 -19.99 8.51
C ALA A 64 -15.94 -19.93 10.04
N GLU A 65 -15.25 -18.92 10.57
CA GLU A 65 -15.13 -18.68 12.03
C GLU A 65 -16.49 -18.45 12.68
N LEU A 66 -17.41 -17.76 11.98
CA LEU A 66 -18.76 -17.48 12.45
C LEU A 66 -19.75 -18.64 12.22
N GLY A 67 -19.30 -19.76 11.63
CA GLY A 67 -20.12 -20.96 11.40
C GLY A 67 -21.16 -20.82 10.28
N VAL A 68 -21.03 -19.79 9.44
CA VAL A 68 -21.95 -19.54 8.31
C VAL A 68 -21.40 -20.21 7.06
N ARG A 69 -22.14 -21.14 6.45
CA ARG A 69 -21.77 -21.72 5.14
C ARG A 69 -22.40 -20.90 4.01
N PRO A 70 -21.62 -20.32 3.09
CA PRO A 70 -22.19 -19.72 1.88
C PRO A 70 -22.76 -20.80 0.96
N HIS A 71 -23.88 -20.50 0.31
CA HIS A 71 -24.61 -21.37 -0.64
C HIS A 71 -23.98 -21.38 -2.02
#